data_AF-A0AAV8E118-F1
#
_entry.id   AF-A0AAV8E118-F1
#
_cell.length_a   1.000
_cell.length_b   1.000
_cell.length_c   1.000
_cell.angle_alpha   90.00
_cell.angle_beta   90.00
_cell.angle_gamma   90.00
#
_symmetry.space_group_name_H-M   'P 1'
#
loop_
_entity.id
_entity.type
_entity.pdbx_description
1 polymer ?
#
loop_
_entity_poly.entity_id
_entity_poly.type
_entity_poly.pdbx_seq_one_letter_code
_entity_poly.pdbx_strand_id
1 'polypeptide(L)'
;MFFQKAEWIKYLGTFTNSELKANAVYDAIKSNYVCLSKAAASLRSRFKPVVAWLEYKQGIWSFSKESYKLQYVTDAGGENIDSSITSNIYNVSDPEERDSFHAILCTLDVVIDQTNAPDTTEYTITTFLENINVVDDSCFGFVTNQSVWRYDKRALGPMTLDWNDGAISQPQLVLADLIEAFFPTGNYTTTYFRNLAKEEGVIKVGPEMCNRDISAPMEPIIVPCQ
;
A
#
# COMPACT_ATOMS: atom_id res chain seq x y z
N MET A 1 3.80 -16.04 4.68
CA MET A 1 4.47 -15.77 3.38
C MET A 1 5.31 -14.49 3.38
N PHE A 2 5.05 -13.49 4.24
CA PHE A 2 5.92 -12.32 4.44
C PHE A 2 7.40 -12.63 4.72
N PHE A 3 7.65 -13.64 5.56
CA PHE A 3 9.01 -13.99 5.95
C PHE A 3 9.89 -14.50 4.81
N GLN A 4 9.31 -15.05 3.74
CA GLN A 4 10.11 -15.53 2.60
C GLN A 4 10.78 -14.40 1.79
N LYS A 5 10.23 -13.18 1.80
CA LYS A 5 10.82 -12.03 1.09
C LYS A 5 11.90 -11.33 1.92
N ALA A 6 11.71 -11.25 3.23
CA ALA A 6 12.74 -10.74 4.15
C ALA A 6 13.87 -11.76 4.42
N GLU A 7 13.66 -13.05 4.13
CA GLU A 7 14.70 -14.09 4.24
C GLU A 7 15.87 -13.92 3.25
N TRP A 8 15.70 -13.13 2.18
CA TRP A 8 16.79 -12.80 1.26
C TRP A 8 17.95 -12.10 1.96
N ILE A 9 17.69 -11.32 3.03
CA ILE A 9 18.76 -10.68 3.81
C ILE A 9 19.63 -11.71 4.54
N LYS A 10 19.05 -12.84 4.96
CA LYS A 10 19.79 -13.95 5.58
C LYS A 10 20.61 -14.72 4.53
N TYR A 11 20.06 -14.90 3.34
CA TYR A 11 20.74 -15.54 2.21
C TYR A 11 21.89 -14.68 1.65
N LEU A 12 21.82 -13.35 1.69
CA LEU A 12 22.94 -12.46 1.33
C LEU A 12 23.98 -12.35 2.47
N GLY A 13 23.54 -12.48 3.72
CA GLY A 13 24.42 -12.47 4.90
C GLY A 13 25.40 -13.65 4.96
N THR A 14 25.01 -14.82 4.46
CA THR A 14 25.88 -16.01 4.35
C THR A 14 27.01 -15.84 3.34
N PHE A 15 26.84 -15.04 2.27
CA PHE A 15 27.91 -14.77 1.29
C PHE A 15 28.95 -13.74 1.77
N THR A 16 28.61 -12.94 2.79
CA THR A 16 29.44 -11.81 3.26
C THR A 16 29.97 -12.00 4.68
N ASN A 17 29.80 -13.19 5.28
CA ASN A 17 30.15 -13.50 6.67
C ASN A 17 29.54 -12.49 7.69
N SER A 18 28.36 -11.95 7.36
CA SER A 18 27.67 -10.88 8.11
C SER A 18 26.32 -11.33 8.68
N GLU A 19 26.14 -12.64 8.85
CA GLU A 19 24.91 -13.29 9.32
C GLU A 19 24.37 -12.69 10.62
N LEU A 20 25.26 -12.39 11.59
CA LEU A 20 24.87 -11.78 12.86
C LEU A 20 24.18 -10.43 12.66
N LYS A 21 24.68 -9.60 11.75
CA LYS A 21 24.10 -8.29 11.47
C LYS A 21 22.83 -8.39 10.64
N ALA A 22 22.82 -9.25 9.62
CA ALA A 22 21.61 -9.51 8.84
C ALA A 22 20.45 -10.02 9.72
N ASN A 23 20.76 -10.89 10.69
CA ASN A 23 19.80 -11.36 11.68
C ASN A 23 19.34 -10.21 12.59
N ALA A 24 20.24 -9.36 13.09
CA ALA A 24 19.87 -8.22 13.93
C ALA A 24 18.92 -7.23 13.20
N VAL A 25 19.21 -6.90 11.94
CA VAL A 25 18.35 -6.02 11.13
C VAL A 25 16.98 -6.68 10.89
N TYR A 26 16.98 -7.96 10.51
CA TYR A 26 15.75 -8.72 10.32
C TYR A 26 14.90 -8.77 11.60
N ASP A 27 15.52 -9.02 12.75
CA ASP A 27 14.82 -9.12 14.04
C ASP A 27 14.26 -7.77 14.49
N ALA A 28 14.98 -6.67 14.22
CA ALA A 28 14.50 -5.31 14.46
C ALA A 28 13.27 -4.99 13.60
N ILE A 29 13.33 -5.26 12.29
CA ILE A 29 12.21 -5.08 11.35
C ILE A 29 11.01 -5.92 11.78
N LYS A 30 11.23 -7.21 12.05
CA LYS A 30 10.19 -8.14 12.48
C LYS A 30 9.53 -7.69 13.79
N SER A 31 10.32 -7.27 14.77
CA SER A 31 9.81 -6.80 16.06
C SER A 31 8.97 -5.54 15.89
N ASN A 32 9.41 -4.61 15.04
CA ASN A 32 8.65 -3.40 14.76
C ASN A 32 7.34 -3.69 14.02
N TYR A 33 7.37 -4.55 13.00
CA TYR A 33 6.17 -4.99 12.29
C TYR A 33 5.14 -5.61 13.23
N VAL A 34 5.55 -6.56 14.08
CA VAL A 34 4.65 -7.23 15.04
C VAL A 34 4.08 -6.22 16.04
N CYS A 35 4.88 -5.25 16.46
CA CYS A 35 4.47 -4.20 17.38
C CYS A 35 3.41 -3.27 16.75
N LEU A 36 3.63 -2.81 15.51
CA LEU A 36 2.66 -2.03 14.74
C LEU A 36 1.35 -2.80 14.52
N SER A 37 1.43 -4.07 14.14
CA SER A 37 0.24 -4.90 13.91
C SER A 37 -0.60 -5.07 15.18
N LYS A 38 0.05 -5.21 16.35
CA LYS A 38 -0.65 -5.24 17.65
C LYS A 38 -1.32 -3.91 17.98
N ALA A 39 -0.64 -2.79 17.72
CA ALA A 39 -1.23 -1.46 17.92
C ALA A 39 -2.46 -1.28 17.03
N ALA A 40 -2.36 -1.61 15.75
CA ALA A 40 -3.46 -1.56 14.78
C ALA A 40 -4.64 -2.47 15.17
N ALA A 41 -4.36 -3.67 15.72
CA ALA A 41 -5.39 -4.56 16.21
C ALA A 41 -6.22 -3.95 17.35
N SER A 42 -5.65 -3.02 18.15
CA SER A 42 -6.41 -2.32 19.18
C SER A 42 -7.40 -1.29 18.61
N LEU A 43 -7.08 -0.71 17.44
CA LEU A 43 -7.92 0.28 16.74
C LEU A 43 -9.18 -0.35 16.16
N ARG A 44 -9.12 -1.63 15.76
CA ARG A 44 -10.27 -2.41 15.23
C ARG A 44 -11.51 -2.40 16.11
N SER A 45 -11.34 -2.25 17.42
CA SER A 45 -12.46 -2.22 18.37
C SER A 45 -13.39 -1.01 18.16
N ARG A 46 -12.86 0.08 17.58
CA ARG A 46 -13.61 1.32 17.33
C ARG A 46 -14.27 1.29 15.96
N PHE A 47 -13.50 0.89 14.96
CA PHE A 47 -13.90 0.88 13.56
C PHE A 47 -13.00 -0.10 12.79
N LYS A 48 -13.56 -0.75 11.78
CA LYS A 48 -12.84 -1.73 10.97
C LYS A 48 -13.06 -1.38 9.48
N PRO A 49 -12.16 -0.58 8.88
CA PRO A 49 -12.35 -0.11 7.51
C PRO A 49 -12.31 -1.28 6.52
N VAL A 50 -13.23 -1.32 5.57
CA VAL A 50 -13.19 -2.24 4.43
C VAL A 50 -12.26 -1.69 3.37
N VAL A 51 -11.26 -2.48 2.98
CA VAL A 51 -10.15 -2.05 2.12
C VAL A 51 -10.05 -2.93 0.89
N ALA A 52 -9.87 -2.29 -0.27
CA ALA A 52 -9.64 -2.94 -1.54
C ALA A 52 -8.33 -2.52 -2.19
N TRP A 53 -7.62 -3.49 -2.76
CA TRP A 53 -6.56 -3.25 -3.72
C TRP A 53 -7.12 -3.41 -5.13
N LEU A 54 -7.10 -2.34 -5.92
CA LEU A 54 -7.71 -2.27 -7.25
C LEU A 54 -6.65 -2.10 -8.33
N GLU A 55 -6.82 -2.71 -9.50
CA GLU A 55 -5.99 -2.47 -10.68
C GLU A 55 -6.89 -2.23 -11.89
N TYR A 56 -6.62 -1.17 -12.65
CA TYR A 56 -7.25 -0.89 -13.93
C TYR A 56 -6.35 -1.25 -15.11
N LYS A 57 -6.92 -1.90 -16.12
CA LYS A 57 -6.26 -2.16 -17.40
C LYS A 57 -7.27 -2.19 -18.54
N GLN A 58 -7.19 -1.20 -19.43
CA GLN A 58 -7.96 -1.16 -20.69
C GLN A 58 -9.47 -1.40 -20.52
N GLY A 59 -10.13 -0.62 -19.66
CA GLY A 59 -11.57 -0.74 -19.39
C GLY A 59 -11.96 -1.82 -18.39
N ILE A 60 -10.99 -2.57 -17.86
CA ILE A 60 -11.22 -3.66 -16.92
C ILE A 60 -10.62 -3.30 -15.56
N TRP A 61 -11.43 -3.33 -14.51
CA TRP A 61 -10.99 -3.26 -13.12
C TRP A 61 -10.85 -4.66 -12.54
N SER A 62 -9.86 -4.85 -11.68
CA SER A 62 -9.66 -6.09 -10.95
C SER A 62 -9.32 -5.87 -9.49
N PHE A 63 -9.86 -6.73 -8.62
CA PHE A 63 -9.54 -6.78 -7.21
C PHE A 63 -8.35 -7.72 -6.99
N SER A 64 -7.26 -7.19 -6.43
CA SER A 64 -6.09 -8.01 -6.12
C SER A 64 -6.37 -8.91 -4.92
N LYS A 65 -6.23 -10.22 -5.14
CA LYS A 65 -6.39 -11.28 -4.14
C LYS A 65 -5.04 -11.89 -3.70
N GLU A 66 -3.92 -11.19 -3.94
CA GLU A 66 -2.59 -11.65 -3.54
C GLU A 66 -2.47 -11.74 -2.01
N SER A 67 -2.07 -12.90 -1.50
CA SER A 67 -2.12 -13.23 -0.07
C SER A 67 -1.38 -12.23 0.83
N TYR A 68 -0.25 -11.68 0.38
CA TYR A 68 0.50 -10.70 1.18
C TYR A 68 -0.22 -9.35 1.28
N LYS A 69 -0.97 -8.92 0.25
CA LYS A 69 -1.77 -7.69 0.30
C LYS A 69 -2.95 -7.85 1.26
N LEU A 70 -3.62 -9.00 1.19
CA LEU A 70 -4.72 -9.32 2.11
C LEU A 70 -4.24 -9.42 3.57
N GLN A 71 -3.03 -9.95 3.77
CA GLN A 71 -2.41 -10.00 5.08
C GLN A 71 -2.00 -8.61 5.57
N TYR A 72 -1.46 -7.74 4.71
CA TYR A 72 -1.20 -6.33 5.07
C TYR A 72 -2.46 -5.61 5.55
N VAL A 73 -3.57 -5.76 4.83
CA VAL A 73 -4.87 -5.19 5.24
C VAL A 73 -5.25 -5.71 6.62
N THR A 74 -5.10 -7.02 6.84
CA THR A 74 -5.43 -7.65 8.12
C THR A 74 -4.54 -7.17 9.26
N ASP A 75 -3.24 -7.05 9.02
CA ASP A 75 -2.25 -6.66 10.02
C ASP A 75 -2.34 -5.16 10.36
N ALA A 76 -2.74 -4.33 9.40
CA ALA A 76 -3.02 -2.91 9.58
C ALA A 76 -4.39 -2.62 10.23
N GLY A 77 -5.16 -3.65 10.57
CA GLY A 77 -6.45 -3.50 11.26
C GLY A 77 -7.67 -3.34 10.35
N GLY A 78 -7.51 -3.39 9.02
CA GLY A 78 -8.62 -3.32 8.07
C GLY A 78 -9.34 -4.65 7.85
N GLU A 79 -10.45 -4.64 7.12
CA GLU A 79 -11.18 -5.80 6.61
C GLU A 79 -10.94 -5.89 5.10
N ASN A 80 -10.66 -7.10 4.61
CA ASN A 80 -10.69 -7.33 3.17
C ASN A 80 -12.14 -7.40 2.70
N ILE A 81 -12.36 -7.17 1.42
CA ILE A 81 -13.65 -7.34 0.76
C ILE A 81 -14.28 -8.70 1.10
N ASP A 82 -15.60 -8.72 1.24
CA ASP A 82 -16.36 -9.92 1.56
C ASP A 82 -16.01 -11.08 0.60
N SER A 83 -15.70 -12.22 1.22
CA SER A 83 -15.48 -13.50 0.55
C SER A 83 -16.65 -13.98 -0.32
N SER A 84 -17.87 -13.47 -0.10
CA SER A 84 -19.04 -13.74 -0.93
C SER A 84 -18.92 -13.17 -2.36
N ILE A 85 -18.05 -12.17 -2.56
CA ILE A 85 -17.74 -11.57 -3.87
C ILE A 85 -16.78 -12.51 -4.63
N THR A 86 -17.38 -13.36 -5.46
CA THR A 86 -16.67 -14.40 -6.22
C THR A 86 -15.93 -13.83 -7.43
N SER A 87 -16.58 -12.94 -8.20
CA SER A 87 -15.91 -12.23 -9.29
C SER A 87 -14.87 -11.26 -8.74
N ASN A 88 -13.76 -11.14 -9.45
CA ASN A 88 -12.67 -10.23 -9.10
C ASN A 88 -12.28 -9.34 -10.28
N ILE A 89 -13.01 -9.40 -11.38
CA ILE A 89 -12.74 -8.68 -12.63
C ILE A 89 -14.06 -8.11 -13.13
N TYR A 90 -14.06 -6.83 -13.53
CA TYR A 90 -15.24 -6.08 -13.95
C TYR A 90 -14.88 -5.18 -15.14
N ASN A 91 -15.58 -5.34 -16.25
CA ASN A 91 -15.46 -4.48 -17.43
C ASN A 91 -16.41 -3.29 -17.30
N VAL A 92 -15.87 -2.09 -17.07
CA VAL A 92 -16.69 -0.87 -16.87
C VAL A 92 -17.30 -0.32 -18.16
N SER A 93 -17.00 -0.93 -19.30
CA SER A 93 -17.69 -0.65 -20.57
C SER A 93 -19.02 -1.39 -20.66
N ASP A 94 -19.18 -2.49 -19.91
CA ASP A 94 -20.45 -3.19 -19.76
C ASP A 94 -21.26 -2.56 -18.62
N PRO A 95 -22.50 -2.09 -18.85
CA PRO A 95 -23.28 -1.42 -17.82
C PRO A 95 -23.58 -2.29 -16.60
N GLU A 96 -23.86 -3.58 -16.76
CA GLU A 96 -24.21 -4.46 -15.64
C GLU A 96 -22.99 -4.76 -14.76
N GLU A 97 -21.84 -5.05 -15.39
CA GLU A 97 -20.59 -5.24 -14.66
C GLU A 97 -20.12 -3.94 -13.99
N ARG A 98 -20.28 -2.78 -14.65
CA ARG A 98 -19.97 -1.47 -14.07
C ARG A 98 -20.84 -1.19 -12.84
N ASP A 99 -22.15 -1.38 -12.94
CA ASP A 99 -23.06 -1.12 -11.83
C ASP A 99 -22.78 -2.08 -10.66
N SER A 100 -22.43 -3.34 -10.96
CA SER A 100 -21.97 -4.32 -9.95
C SER A 100 -20.66 -3.90 -9.28
N PHE A 101 -19.70 -3.39 -10.06
CA PHE A 101 -18.44 -2.85 -9.55
C PHE A 101 -18.66 -1.65 -8.63
N HIS A 102 -19.49 -0.69 -9.05
CA HIS A 102 -19.83 0.49 -8.26
C HIS A 102 -20.55 0.13 -6.96
N ALA A 103 -21.45 -0.86 -6.98
CA ALA A 103 -22.09 -1.35 -5.77
C ALA A 103 -21.06 -1.88 -4.74
N ILE A 104 -20.01 -2.55 -5.20
CA ILE A 104 -18.91 -2.99 -4.32
C ILE A 104 -18.11 -1.78 -3.83
N LEU A 105 -17.79 -0.82 -4.71
CA LEU A 105 -17.08 0.40 -4.32
C LEU A 105 -17.82 1.20 -3.23
N CYS A 106 -19.15 1.25 -3.24
CA CYS A 106 -19.95 1.89 -2.19
C CYS A 106 -19.75 1.24 -0.80
N THR A 107 -19.23 0.01 -0.72
CA THR A 107 -18.95 -0.68 0.55
C THR A 107 -17.55 -0.43 1.10
N LEU A 108 -16.70 0.25 0.34
CA LEU A 108 -15.29 0.44 0.69
C LEU A 108 -15.08 1.74 1.47
N ASP A 109 -14.28 1.66 2.53
CA ASP A 109 -13.82 2.81 3.30
C ASP A 109 -12.48 3.34 2.79
N VAL A 110 -11.64 2.45 2.26
CA VAL A 110 -10.30 2.78 1.75
C VAL A 110 -10.05 2.05 0.43
N VAL A 111 -9.60 2.80 -0.57
CA VAL A 111 -9.18 2.27 -1.87
C VAL A 111 -7.68 2.44 -2.03
N ILE A 112 -7.02 1.35 -2.39
CA ILE A 112 -5.62 1.35 -2.81
C ILE A 112 -5.59 1.02 -4.29
N ASP A 113 -5.40 2.05 -5.11
CA ASP A 113 -5.24 1.93 -6.53
C ASP A 113 -3.80 1.53 -6.87
N GLN A 114 -3.68 0.41 -7.57
CA GLN A 114 -2.41 -0.14 -8.00
C GLN A 114 -2.20 -0.09 -9.52
N THR A 115 -3.07 0.63 -10.23
CA THR A 115 -3.03 0.79 -11.68
C THR A 115 -1.64 1.25 -12.13
N ASN A 116 -1.05 0.50 -13.06
CA ASN A 116 0.23 0.86 -13.66
C ASN A 116 0.05 2.05 -14.60
N ALA A 117 0.38 3.24 -14.11
CA ALA A 117 0.28 4.49 -14.86
C ALA A 117 1.52 4.66 -15.77
N PRO A 118 1.35 5.08 -17.04
CA PRO A 118 2.48 5.41 -17.91
C PRO A 118 3.36 6.53 -17.32
N ASP A 119 2.73 7.49 -16.67
CA ASP A 119 3.38 8.52 -15.86
C ASP A 119 2.68 8.63 -14.51
N THR A 120 3.40 8.28 -13.45
CA THR A 120 2.89 8.34 -12.07
C THR A 120 2.72 9.76 -11.55
N THR A 121 3.43 10.73 -12.13
CA THR A 121 3.31 12.15 -11.72
C THR A 121 2.02 12.79 -12.23
N GLU A 122 1.50 12.32 -13.37
CA GLU A 122 0.25 12.81 -13.98
C GLU A 122 -0.99 12.06 -13.47
N TYR A 123 -0.82 10.94 -12.75
CA TYR A 123 -1.94 10.16 -12.25
C TYR A 123 -2.55 10.82 -11.00
N THR A 124 -3.78 11.33 -11.14
CA THR A 124 -4.52 12.08 -10.11
C THR A 124 -5.81 11.38 -9.70
N ILE A 125 -6.52 11.93 -8.70
CA ILE A 125 -7.86 11.44 -8.34
C ILE A 125 -8.84 11.56 -9.52
N THR A 126 -8.72 12.60 -10.35
CA THR A 126 -9.56 12.76 -11.55
C THR A 126 -9.36 11.59 -12.50
N THR A 127 -8.11 11.20 -12.77
CA THR A 127 -7.80 10.02 -13.59
C THR A 127 -8.40 8.74 -13.01
N PHE A 128 -8.34 8.57 -11.69
CA PHE A 128 -8.97 7.43 -11.02
C PHE A 128 -10.50 7.43 -11.21
N LEU A 129 -11.17 8.56 -10.95
CA LEU A 129 -12.62 8.72 -11.08
C LEU A 129 -13.11 8.56 -12.53
N GLU A 130 -12.35 9.04 -13.50
CA GLU A 130 -12.61 8.82 -14.93
C GLU A 130 -12.49 7.34 -15.30
N ASN A 131 -11.47 6.63 -14.79
CA ASN A 131 -11.25 5.22 -15.08
C ASN A 131 -12.31 4.30 -14.47
N ILE A 132 -12.90 4.65 -13.33
CA ILE A 132 -14.04 3.91 -12.77
C ILE A 132 -15.36 4.22 -13.52
N ASN A 133 -15.36 5.19 -14.43
CA ASN A 133 -16.51 5.59 -15.24
C ASN A 133 -17.75 5.93 -14.38
N VAL A 134 -17.54 6.71 -13.31
CA VAL A 134 -18.60 7.11 -12.38
C VAL A 134 -19.24 8.44 -12.79
N VAL A 135 -20.57 8.52 -12.70
CA VAL A 135 -21.34 9.76 -12.90
C VAL A 135 -21.80 10.36 -11.57
N ASP A 136 -22.08 9.51 -10.57
CA ASP A 136 -22.45 9.87 -9.20
C ASP A 136 -21.59 9.07 -8.22
N ASP A 137 -20.71 9.76 -7.50
CA ASP A 137 -19.77 9.20 -6.52
C ASP A 137 -20.26 9.38 -5.07
N SER A 138 -21.51 9.82 -4.85
CA SER A 138 -22.03 10.15 -3.53
C SER A 138 -22.06 8.98 -2.53
N CYS A 139 -22.12 7.73 -3.01
CA CYS A 139 -22.04 6.54 -2.15
C CYS A 139 -20.60 6.16 -1.76
N PHE A 140 -19.58 6.71 -2.43
CA PHE A 140 -18.19 6.31 -2.21
C PHE A 140 -17.65 6.95 -0.93
N GLY A 141 -17.76 6.21 0.17
CA GLY A 141 -17.23 6.61 1.47
C GLY A 141 -15.74 6.96 1.41
N PHE A 142 -14.96 6.20 0.64
CA PHE A 142 -13.54 6.48 0.43
C PHE A 142 -13.26 7.81 -0.32
N VAL A 143 -14.16 8.32 -1.16
CA VAL A 143 -14.01 9.65 -1.78
C VAL A 143 -14.31 10.73 -0.75
N THR A 144 -15.45 10.60 -0.06
CA THR A 144 -15.89 11.54 0.98
C THR A 144 -14.86 11.67 2.11
N ASN A 145 -14.27 10.55 2.52
CA ASN A 145 -13.26 10.49 3.59
C ASN A 145 -11.83 10.74 3.08
N GLN A 146 -11.64 11.06 1.81
CA GLN A 146 -10.33 11.30 1.19
C GLN A 146 -9.35 10.13 1.37
N SER A 147 -9.82 8.90 1.19
CA SER A 147 -9.09 7.65 1.40
C SER A 147 -8.83 6.90 0.07
N VAL A 148 -8.34 7.63 -0.93
CA VAL A 148 -7.86 7.07 -2.20
C VAL A 148 -6.33 7.12 -2.21
N TRP A 149 -5.70 5.97 -2.23
CA TRP A 149 -4.26 5.82 -2.05
C TRP A 149 -3.61 5.13 -3.23
N ARG A 150 -2.37 5.51 -3.55
CA ARG A 150 -1.51 4.81 -4.50
C ARG A 150 -0.15 4.51 -3.88
N TYR A 151 0.48 3.42 -4.31
CA TYR A 151 1.74 2.90 -3.76
C TYR A 151 3.00 3.46 -4.46
N ASP A 152 2.83 4.49 -5.29
CA ASP A 152 3.84 5.10 -6.16
C ASP A 152 4.39 6.42 -5.60
N LYS A 153 4.30 6.67 -4.29
CA LYS A 153 4.85 7.90 -3.69
C LYS A 153 6.34 8.07 -3.95
N ARG A 154 7.09 6.98 -4.12
CA ARG A 154 8.54 7.01 -4.38
C ARG A 154 8.85 6.34 -5.71
N ALA A 155 9.43 7.09 -6.63
CA ALA A 155 9.79 6.59 -7.96
C ALA A 155 11.09 7.22 -8.47
N LEU A 156 11.94 6.43 -9.15
CA LEU A 156 13.14 6.94 -9.83
C LEU A 156 12.78 7.66 -11.15
N GLY A 157 11.72 7.20 -11.80
CA GLY A 157 11.19 7.73 -13.05
C GLY A 157 9.74 7.30 -13.25
N PRO A 158 9.12 7.67 -14.38
CA PRO A 158 7.66 7.56 -14.58
C PRO A 158 7.08 6.17 -14.28
N MET A 159 7.84 5.10 -14.56
CA MET A 159 7.42 3.70 -14.39
C MET A 159 8.28 2.90 -13.40
N THR A 160 9.26 3.53 -12.73
CA THR A 160 10.22 2.82 -11.87
C THR A 160 9.95 3.14 -10.42
N LEU A 161 9.20 2.26 -9.75
CA LEU A 161 8.72 2.45 -8.39
C LEU A 161 9.65 1.83 -7.35
N ASP A 162 9.94 2.57 -6.30
CA ASP A 162 10.68 2.07 -5.14
C ASP A 162 9.89 1.02 -4.33
N TRP A 163 8.59 0.88 -4.62
CA TRP A 163 7.78 -0.23 -4.11
C TRP A 163 8.36 -1.61 -4.41
N ASN A 164 8.96 -1.79 -5.59
CA ASN A 164 9.46 -3.09 -6.02
C ASN A 164 10.75 -3.51 -5.31
N ASP A 165 11.43 -2.59 -4.62
CA ASP A 165 12.72 -2.83 -3.98
C ASP A 165 12.70 -2.43 -2.49
N GLY A 166 12.45 -1.15 -2.23
CA GLY A 166 12.42 -0.56 -0.89
C GLY A 166 11.29 -1.12 -0.03
N ALA A 167 10.06 -1.17 -0.54
CA ALA A 167 8.90 -1.62 0.24
C ALA A 167 8.98 -3.12 0.60
N ILE A 168 9.60 -3.92 -0.27
CA ILE A 168 9.87 -5.34 0.01
C ILE A 168 10.90 -5.49 1.14
N SER A 169 11.90 -4.60 1.18
CA SER A 169 12.97 -4.63 2.17
C SER A 169 12.56 -4.06 3.53
N GLN A 170 11.54 -3.20 3.57
CA GLN A 170 11.06 -2.52 4.78
C GLN A 170 9.54 -2.68 4.97
N PRO A 171 9.04 -3.91 5.20
CA PRO A 171 7.61 -4.18 5.33
C PRO A 171 6.95 -3.46 6.52
N GLN A 172 7.72 -3.08 7.55
CA GLN A 172 7.22 -2.31 8.69
C GLN A 172 6.77 -0.89 8.30
N LEU A 173 7.42 -0.28 7.29
CA LEU A 173 7.01 1.03 6.77
C LEU A 173 5.75 0.94 5.92
N VAL A 174 5.63 -0.12 5.12
CA VAL A 174 4.39 -0.42 4.37
C VAL A 174 3.22 -0.59 5.33
N LEU A 175 3.43 -1.35 6.41
CA LEU A 175 2.41 -1.55 7.44
C LEU A 175 2.03 -0.23 8.13
N ALA A 176 3.00 0.60 8.50
CA ALA A 176 2.75 1.90 9.12
C ALA A 176 1.98 2.85 8.20
N ASP A 177 2.32 2.90 6.91
CA ASP A 177 1.58 3.68 5.91
C ASP A 177 0.12 3.23 5.79
N LEU A 178 -0.12 1.92 5.79
CA LEU A 178 -1.48 1.38 5.74
C LEU A 178 -2.27 1.68 7.02
N ILE A 179 -1.62 1.64 8.19
CA ILE A 179 -2.27 2.05 9.45
C ILE A 179 -2.71 3.51 9.37
N GLU A 180 -1.86 4.42 8.88
CA GLU A 180 -2.25 5.83 8.69
C GLU A 180 -3.33 5.99 7.62
N ALA A 181 -3.31 5.18 6.56
CA ALA A 181 -4.35 5.19 5.54
C ALA A 181 -5.73 4.74 6.09
N PHE A 182 -5.73 3.80 7.04
CA PHE A 182 -6.95 3.20 7.60
C PHE A 182 -7.47 4.00 8.80
N PHE A 183 -6.56 4.60 9.56
CA PHE A 183 -6.83 5.33 10.78
C PHE A 183 -6.03 6.64 10.79
N PRO A 184 -6.41 7.63 9.96
CA PRO A 184 -5.62 8.84 9.78
C PRO A 184 -5.48 9.62 11.09
N THR A 185 -4.23 9.81 11.50
CA THR A 185 -3.87 10.61 12.68
C THR A 185 -3.35 11.98 12.30
N GLY A 186 -2.80 12.12 11.08
CA GLY A 186 -2.08 13.30 10.62
C GLY A 186 -0.68 13.46 11.22
N ASN A 187 -0.26 12.58 12.13
CA ASN A 187 1.02 12.65 12.84
C ASN A 187 2.09 11.75 12.23
N TYR A 188 1.75 10.94 11.23
CA TYR A 188 2.66 10.07 10.51
C TYR A 188 2.72 10.47 9.04
N THR A 189 3.94 10.60 8.50
CA THR A 189 4.16 10.85 7.07
C THR A 189 4.42 9.52 6.37
N THR A 190 3.56 9.19 5.42
CA THR A 190 3.68 7.94 4.65
C THR A 190 4.94 7.91 3.79
N THR A 191 5.55 6.73 3.66
CA THR A 191 6.78 6.50 2.90
C THR A 191 6.51 6.11 1.46
N TYR A 192 5.69 5.08 1.23
CA TYR A 192 5.41 4.46 -0.06
C TYR A 192 4.05 4.84 -0.62
N PHE A 193 3.08 5.17 0.24
CA PHE A 193 1.73 5.51 -0.20
C PHE A 193 1.51 7.01 -0.28
N ARG A 194 0.95 7.49 -1.39
CA ARG A 194 0.46 8.87 -1.54
C ARG A 194 -1.05 8.90 -1.60
N ASN A 195 -1.64 9.94 -1.04
CA ASN A 195 -3.07 10.17 -1.06
C ASN A 195 -3.50 11.02 -2.26
N LEU A 196 -4.30 10.46 -3.16
CA LEU A 196 -4.78 11.17 -4.35
C LEU A 196 -5.79 12.27 -4.01
N ALA A 197 -6.64 12.06 -3.02
CA ALA A 197 -7.67 13.01 -2.61
C ALA A 197 -7.09 14.24 -1.88
N LYS A 198 -5.87 14.12 -1.34
CA LYS A 198 -5.10 15.22 -0.76
C LYS A 198 -4.05 15.80 -1.72
N GLU A 199 -4.10 15.41 -2.99
CA GLU A 199 -3.19 15.87 -4.04
C GLU A 199 -1.70 15.64 -3.70
N GLU A 200 -1.40 14.55 -2.98
CA GLU A 200 -0.01 14.20 -2.68
C GLU A 200 0.71 13.77 -3.97
N GLY A 201 1.86 14.40 -4.22
CA GLY A 201 2.71 14.12 -5.38
C GLY A 201 3.66 12.93 -5.19
N VAL A 202 4.38 12.62 -6.27
CA VAL A 202 5.46 11.62 -6.28
C VAL A 202 6.78 12.28 -5.88
N ILE A 203 7.54 11.59 -5.03
CA ILE A 203 8.91 11.92 -4.66
C ILE A 203 9.85 11.21 -5.63
N LYS A 204 10.61 12.01 -6.39
CA LYS A 204 11.65 11.49 -7.26
C LYS A 204 12.84 10.99 -6.44
N VAL A 205 13.13 9.69 -6.53
CA VAL A 205 14.26 9.07 -5.86
C VAL A 205 15.45 9.04 -6.82
N GLY A 206 16.38 9.98 -6.70
CA GLY A 206 17.60 10.02 -7.50
C GLY A 206 18.89 9.75 -6.69
N PRO A 207 20.04 9.63 -7.37
CA PRO A 207 21.34 9.40 -6.73
C PRO A 207 21.72 10.46 -5.68
N GLU A 208 21.21 11.68 -5.80
CA GLU A 208 21.38 12.78 -4.85
C GLU A 208 20.77 12.51 -3.47
N MET A 209 19.86 11.54 -3.37
CA MET A 209 19.31 11.08 -2.09
C MET A 209 20.23 10.06 -1.39
N CYS A 210 21.26 9.55 -2.07
CA CYS A 210 22.26 8.64 -1.52
C CYS A 210 23.39 9.41 -0.82
N ASN A 211 23.05 10.24 0.16
CA ASN A 211 24.02 11.01 0.94
C ASN A 211 24.70 10.21 2.07
N ARG A 212 24.49 8.89 2.12
CA ARG A 212 25.07 8.04 3.16
C ARG A 212 26.47 7.60 2.77
N ASP A 213 27.34 7.56 3.78
CA ASP A 213 28.62 6.87 3.69
C ASP A 213 28.40 5.40 3.28
N ILE A 214 29.06 4.99 2.19
CA ILE A 214 29.02 3.62 1.67
C ILE A 214 29.68 2.61 2.63
N SER A 215 30.50 3.09 3.57
CA SER A 215 31.13 2.27 4.60
C SER A 215 30.25 2.09 5.84
N ALA A 216 29.21 2.91 6.01
CA ALA A 216 28.23 2.77 7.08
C ALA A 216 27.09 1.83 6.61
N PRO A 217 26.77 0.75 7.35
CA PRO A 217 25.64 -0.11 7.01
C PRO A 217 24.30 0.61 7.20
N MET A 218 23.25 0.11 6.53
CA MET A 218 21.89 0.63 6.73
C MET A 218 21.32 0.07 8.02
N GLU A 219 20.85 0.96 8.89
CA GLU A 219 19.98 0.58 9.99
C GLU A 219 18.51 0.71 9.54
N PRO A 220 17.63 -0.23 9.94
CA PRO A 220 16.23 -0.18 9.55
C PRO A 220 15.54 1.02 10.20
N ILE A 221 14.61 1.65 9.48
CA ILE A 221 13.76 2.69 10.05
C ILE A 221 12.74 2.01 10.98
N ILE A 222 12.71 2.45 12.24
CA ILE A 222 11.79 1.95 13.27
C ILE A 222 10.69 2.97 13.50
N VAL A 223 9.45 2.57 13.29
CA VAL A 223 8.27 3.41 13.50
C VAL A 223 7.74 3.21 14.93
N PRO A 224 7.43 4.26 15.69
CA PRO A 224 6.81 4.11 17.00
C PRO A 224 5.48 3.36 16.92
N CYS A 225 5.24 2.42 17.83
CA CYS A 225 3.95 1.75 17.96
C CYS A 225 3.07 2.58 18.89
N GLN A 226 2.20 3.41 18.34
CA GLN A 226 1.22 4.20 19.08
C GLN A 226 -0.19 3.81 18.66
#